data_AF-A0A1G3KXG1-F1
#
_entry.id   AF-A0A1G3KXG1-F1
#
_cell.length_a   1.000
_cell.length_b   1.000
_cell.length_c   1.000
_cell.angle_alpha   90.00
_cell.angle_beta   90.00
_cell.angle_gamma   90.00
#
_symmetry.space_group_name_H-M   'P 1'
#
loop_
_entity.id
_entity.type
_entity.pdbx_description
1 polymer ?
#
loop_
_entity_poly.entity_id
_entity_poly.type
_entity_poly.pdbx_seq_one_letter_code
_entity_poly.pdbx_strand_id
1 'polypeptide(L)'
;MIRTLILFLGPALLFSAATPATARNDRDQDNLREAAAQGQVIPLNRLVADIRSRPPYSDMTYLGGPQFNAGRMIYALKFMDGSQVVVVYVDARTGRIVGRKP
;
A
#
# COMPACT_ATOMS: atom_id res chain seq x y z
N MET A 1 68.64 -21.75 11.75
CA MET A 1 67.40 -21.83 12.56
C MET A 1 66.79 -20.43 12.61
N ILE A 2 65.82 -20.13 11.75
CA ILE A 2 65.03 -18.88 11.79
C ILE A 2 63.58 -19.28 11.56
N ARG A 3 62.72 -18.88 12.48
CA ARG A 3 61.36 -19.38 12.71
C ARG A 3 60.39 -18.29 12.28
N THR A 4 59.80 -18.41 11.10
CA THR A 4 58.88 -17.39 10.56
C THR A 4 57.44 -17.86 10.76
N LEU A 5 56.76 -17.17 11.67
CA LEU A 5 55.35 -17.31 12.02
C LEU A 5 54.51 -16.69 10.89
N ILE A 6 53.67 -17.46 10.21
CA ILE A 6 52.69 -16.93 9.25
C ILE A 6 51.32 -16.90 9.91
N LEU A 7 50.77 -15.69 9.97
CA LEU A 7 49.52 -15.31 10.60
C LEU A 7 48.31 -15.72 9.72
N PHE A 8 47.23 -16.10 10.39
CA PHE A 8 45.92 -16.46 9.85
C PHE A 8 45.29 -15.35 8.98
N LEU A 9 44.62 -15.75 7.89
CA LEU A 9 43.62 -14.93 7.20
C LEU A 9 42.37 -15.78 6.93
N GLY A 10 41.44 -15.80 7.88
CA GLY A 10 40.14 -16.45 7.74
C GLY A 10 39.17 -15.55 6.95
N PRO A 11 38.43 -16.06 5.96
CA PRO A 11 37.45 -15.26 5.24
C PRO A 11 36.21 -15.04 6.13
N ALA A 12 36.00 -13.80 6.55
CA ALA A 12 34.77 -13.35 7.18
C ALA A 12 33.65 -13.33 6.14
N LEU A 13 32.84 -14.40 6.11
CA LEU A 13 31.59 -14.42 5.35
C LEU A 13 30.60 -13.45 6.01
N LEU A 14 30.41 -12.32 5.35
CA LEU A 14 29.42 -11.31 5.68
C LEU A 14 28.01 -11.93 5.61
N PHE A 15 27.43 -12.22 6.77
CA PHE A 15 26.00 -12.48 6.90
C PHE A 15 25.25 -11.18 6.58
N SER A 16 24.77 -11.07 5.34
CA SER A 16 23.84 -10.02 4.95
C SER A 16 22.52 -10.29 5.66
N ALA A 17 22.28 -9.58 6.76
CA ALA A 17 21.01 -9.59 7.46
C ALA A 17 19.94 -9.01 6.52
N ALA A 18 19.16 -9.90 5.88
CA ALA A 18 17.95 -9.53 5.18
C ALA A 18 16.97 -8.93 6.21
N THR A 19 16.95 -7.60 6.33
CA THR A 19 15.96 -6.91 7.14
C THR A 19 14.58 -7.18 6.53
N PRO A 20 13.63 -7.77 7.27
CA PRO A 20 12.27 -7.94 6.75
C PRO A 20 11.69 -6.56 6.52
N ALA A 21 11.52 -6.18 5.25
CA ALA A 21 10.79 -4.98 4.84
C ALA A 21 9.35 -5.15 5.35
N THR A 22 9.08 -4.58 6.51
CA THR A 22 7.87 -4.87 7.27
C THR A 22 6.71 -4.22 6.54
N ALA A 23 5.76 -5.04 6.12
CA ALA A 23 4.51 -4.67 5.45
C ALA A 23 3.64 -3.78 6.36
N ARG A 24 4.03 -2.51 6.48
CA ARG A 24 3.29 -1.50 7.26
C ARG A 24 1.87 -1.32 6.72
N ASN A 25 1.73 -1.37 5.39
CA ASN A 25 0.48 -1.19 4.67
C ASN A 25 -0.57 -2.28 5.01
N ASP A 26 -0.13 -3.54 5.17
CA ASP A 26 -1.04 -4.66 5.48
C ASP A 26 -1.69 -4.49 6.85
N ARG A 27 -0.93 -4.05 7.85
CA ARG A 27 -1.46 -3.78 9.20
C ARG A 27 -2.43 -2.60 9.21
N ASP A 28 -2.13 -1.54 8.47
CA ASP A 28 -3.02 -0.39 8.35
C ASP A 28 -4.34 -0.76 7.65
N GLN A 29 -4.29 -1.70 6.70
CA GLN A 29 -5.48 -2.22 6.01
C GLN A 29 -6.34 -3.14 6.90
N ASP A 30 -5.73 -4.00 7.72
CA ASP A 30 -6.45 -4.89 8.63
C ASP A 30 -7.18 -4.13 9.74
N ASN A 31 -6.50 -3.16 10.38
CA ASN A 31 -7.13 -2.26 11.36
C ASN A 31 -8.36 -1.53 10.77
N LEU A 32 -8.35 -1.28 9.46
CA LEU A 32 -9.41 -0.58 8.77
C LEU A 32 -10.58 -1.49 8.39
N ARG A 33 -10.31 -2.77 8.09
CA ARG A 33 -11.37 -3.78 7.97
C ARG A 33 -12.13 -3.90 9.29
N GLU A 34 -11.40 -3.87 10.42
CA GLU A 34 -12.00 -3.85 11.75
C GLU A 34 -12.79 -2.56 12.00
N ALA A 35 -12.24 -1.39 11.69
CA ALA A 35 -12.96 -0.11 11.83
C ALA A 35 -14.22 -0.05 10.94
N ALA A 36 -14.17 -0.62 9.73
CA ALA A 36 -15.32 -0.76 8.84
C ALA A 36 -16.36 -1.73 9.41
N ALA A 37 -15.92 -2.84 9.99
CA ALA A 37 -16.79 -3.80 10.67
C ALA A 37 -17.48 -3.18 11.89
N GLN A 38 -16.82 -2.23 12.57
CA GLN A 38 -17.37 -1.44 13.66
C GLN A 38 -18.24 -0.25 13.19
N GLY A 39 -18.44 -0.08 11.87
CA GLY A 39 -19.29 0.98 11.30
C GLY A 39 -18.67 2.39 11.34
N GLN A 40 -17.37 2.52 11.64
CA GLN A 40 -16.69 3.81 11.74
C GLN A 40 -16.27 4.38 10.37
N VAL A 41 -16.12 3.52 9.36
CA VAL A 41 -15.75 3.87 7.99
C VAL A 41 -16.54 3.01 6.99
N ILE A 42 -16.71 3.50 5.77
CA ILE A 42 -17.37 2.72 4.71
C ILE A 42 -16.42 1.58 4.30
N PRO A 43 -16.92 0.33 4.19
CA PRO A 43 -16.12 -0.79 3.73
C PRO A 43 -15.50 -0.51 2.37
N LEU A 44 -14.20 -0.79 2.23
CA LEU A 44 -13.43 -0.57 1.01
C LEU A 44 -14.12 -1.15 -0.24
N ASN A 45 -14.67 -2.36 -0.15
CA ASN A 45 -15.36 -3.01 -1.26
C ASN A 45 -16.56 -2.20 -1.75
N ARG A 46 -17.31 -1.59 -0.82
CA ARG A 46 -18.47 -0.74 -1.15
C ARG A 46 -18.01 0.56 -1.82
N LEU A 47 -16.95 1.18 -1.31
CA LEU A 47 -16.35 2.37 -1.93
C LEU A 47 -15.89 2.09 -3.35
N VAL A 48 -15.14 1.01 -3.56
CA VAL A 48 -14.66 0.62 -4.90
C VAL A 48 -15.84 0.38 -5.85
N ALA A 49 -16.88 -0.32 -5.41
CA ALA A 49 -18.08 -0.57 -6.23
C ALA A 49 -18.82 0.73 -6.60
N ASP A 50 -18.99 1.63 -5.64
CA ASP A 50 -19.66 2.92 -5.84
C ASP A 50 -18.85 3.87 -6.75
N ILE A 51 -17.52 3.88 -6.65
CA ILE A 51 -16.70 4.69 -7.57
C ILE A 51 -16.73 4.09 -8.98
N ARG A 52 -16.62 2.75 -9.11
CA ARG A 52 -16.67 2.05 -10.40
C ARG A 52 -18.00 2.18 -11.14
N SER A 53 -19.09 2.54 -10.47
CA SER A 53 -20.38 2.76 -11.14
C SER A 53 -20.54 4.18 -11.68
N ARG A 54 -19.62 5.10 -11.35
CA ARG A 54 -19.72 6.53 -11.70
C ARG A 54 -18.83 6.87 -12.90
N PRO A 55 -19.34 7.58 -13.93
CA PRO A 55 -18.48 8.18 -14.94
C PRO A 55 -17.53 9.22 -14.33
N PRO A 56 -16.27 9.34 -14.81
CA PRO A 56 -15.64 8.57 -15.88
C PRO A 56 -14.98 7.25 -15.40
N TYR A 57 -15.06 6.92 -14.11
CA TYR A 57 -14.37 5.78 -13.52
C TYR A 57 -14.98 4.42 -13.92
N SER A 58 -16.23 4.42 -14.40
CA SER A 58 -16.89 3.27 -14.98
C SER A 58 -16.17 2.71 -16.22
N ASP A 59 -15.46 3.57 -16.94
CA ASP A 59 -14.70 3.19 -18.13
C ASP A 59 -13.24 2.80 -17.80
N MET A 60 -12.84 2.96 -16.52
CA MET A 60 -11.49 2.70 -16.04
C MET A 60 -11.39 1.34 -15.33
N THR A 61 -10.22 0.72 -15.40
CA THR A 61 -9.96 -0.56 -14.72
C THR A 61 -9.37 -0.32 -13.33
N TYR A 62 -10.08 -0.72 -12.27
CA TYR A 62 -9.51 -0.67 -10.92
C TYR A 62 -8.37 -1.68 -10.76
N LEU A 63 -7.20 -1.20 -10.32
CA LEU A 63 -5.96 -1.98 -10.25
C LEU A 63 -5.73 -2.70 -8.91
N GLY A 64 -6.60 -2.48 -7.92
CA GLY A 64 -6.39 -3.03 -6.57
C GLY A 64 -5.30 -2.29 -5.79
N GLY A 65 -4.87 -2.91 -4.69
CA GLY A 65 -3.84 -2.38 -3.78
C GLY A 65 -4.10 -0.95 -3.29
N PRO A 66 -5.28 -0.66 -2.72
CA PRO A 66 -5.59 0.68 -2.26
C PRO A 66 -4.71 1.03 -1.07
N GLN A 67 -4.20 2.25 -1.05
CA GLN A 67 -3.44 2.75 0.09
C GLN A 67 -4.36 3.56 0.98
N PHE A 68 -4.25 3.36 2.30
CA PHE A 68 -5.01 4.14 3.26
C PHE A 68 -4.10 5.10 4.03
N ASN A 69 -4.55 6.34 4.16
CA ASN A 69 -3.89 7.33 5.01
C ASN A 69 -4.78 7.58 6.25
N ALA A 70 -4.42 6.97 7.38
CA ALA A 70 -5.17 7.11 8.63
C ALA A 70 -5.21 8.54 9.17
N GLY A 71 -4.12 9.31 9.02
CA GLY A 71 -4.06 10.69 9.49
C GLY A 71 -5.02 11.63 8.74
N ARG A 72 -5.43 11.27 7.51
CA ARG A 72 -6.35 12.05 6.68
C ARG A 72 -7.69 11.36 6.45
N MET A 73 -7.86 10.11 6.87
CA MET A 73 -9.00 9.26 6.56
C MET A 73 -9.30 9.15 5.05
N ILE A 74 -8.26 8.99 4.23
CA ILE A 74 -8.38 8.93 2.76
C ILE A 74 -7.89 7.59 2.23
N TYR A 75 -8.68 7.00 1.33
CA TYR A 75 -8.25 5.93 0.44
C TYR A 75 -7.68 6.50 -0.86
N ALA A 76 -6.54 5.99 -1.28
CA ALA A 76 -6.00 6.19 -2.62
C ALA A 76 -6.26 4.93 -3.46
N LEU A 77 -7.26 5.02 -4.34
CA LEU A 77 -7.67 3.96 -5.24
C LEU A 77 -6.99 4.14 -6.59
N LYS A 78 -6.39 3.08 -7.14
CA LYS A 78 -5.69 3.14 -8.42
C LYS A 78 -6.58 2.61 -9.54
N PHE A 79 -6.67 3.38 -10.61
CA PHE A 79 -7.41 3.04 -11.82
C PHE A 79 -6.49 3.12 -13.02
N MET A 80 -6.77 2.34 -14.05
CA MET A 80 -6.13 2.41 -15.35
C MET A 80 -7.13 3.00 -16.34
N ASP A 81 -6.75 4.15 -16.90
CA ASP A 81 -7.46 4.86 -17.95
C ASP A 81 -6.64 4.75 -19.23
N GLY A 82 -7.02 3.81 -20.11
CA GLY A 82 -6.18 3.40 -21.25
C GLY A 82 -4.80 2.93 -20.80
N SER A 83 -3.76 3.70 -21.09
CA SER A 83 -2.37 3.43 -20.69
C SER A 83 -1.88 4.24 -19.48
N GLN A 84 -2.75 5.04 -18.86
CA GLN A 84 -2.41 5.93 -17.75
C GLN A 84 -2.96 5.40 -16.42
N VAL A 85 -2.16 5.50 -15.35
CA VAL A 85 -2.61 5.16 -13.99
C VAL A 85 -3.15 6.41 -13.31
N VAL A 86 -4.45 6.43 -13.03
CA VAL A 86 -5.10 7.51 -12.29
C VAL A 86 -5.31 7.09 -10.84
N VAL A 87 -4.78 7.87 -9.90
CA VAL A 87 -5.01 7.72 -8.46
C VAL A 87 -6.18 8.60 -8.04
N VAL A 88 -7.23 7.98 -7.50
CA VAL A 88 -8.43 8.65 -7.01
C VAL A 88 -8.41 8.65 -5.48
N TYR A 89 -8.50 9.83 -4.88
CA TYR A 89 -8.53 10.00 -3.44
C TYR A 89 -9.97 10.09 -2.97
N VAL A 90 -10.35 9.22 -2.03
CA VAL A 90 -11.73 9.07 -1.53
C VAL A 90 -11.73 9.18 -0.01
N ASP A 91 -12.63 10.00 0.53
CA ASP A 91 -12.88 10.08 1.97
C ASP A 91 -13.46 8.75 2.48
N ALA A 92 -12.82 8.14 3.47
CA ALA A 92 -13.19 6.82 3.99
C ALA A 92 -14.50 6.81 4.79
N ARG A 93 -14.94 7.97 5.31
CA ARG A 93 -16.16 8.09 6.11
C ARG A 93 -17.37 8.34 5.25
N THR A 94 -17.23 9.17 4.21
CA THR A 94 -18.37 9.61 3.39
C THR A 94 -18.39 9.01 1.99
N GLY A 95 -17.27 8.44 1.52
CA GLY A 95 -17.13 7.96 0.14
C GLY A 95 -17.06 9.07 -0.91
N ARG A 96 -16.80 10.30 -0.50
CA ARG A 96 -16.70 11.43 -1.42
C ARG A 96 -15.31 11.44 -2.05
N ILE A 97 -15.24 11.67 -3.35
CA ILE A 97 -13.97 11.91 -4.03
C ILE A 97 -13.45 13.29 -3.60
N VAL A 98 -12.25 13.32 -3.05
CA VAL A 98 -11.59 14.55 -2.57
C VAL A 98 -10.49 15.03 -3.52
N GLY A 99 -10.11 14.20 -4.50
CA GLY A 99 -9.17 14.58 -5.53
C GLY A 99 -8.83 13.42 -6.46
N ARG A 100 -8.08 13.72 -7.51
CA ARG A 100 -7.50 12.73 -8.42
C ARG A 100 -6.14 13.19 -8.94
N LYS A 101 -5.27 12.26 -9.27
CA LYS A 101 -3.97 12.53 -9.91
C LYS A 101 -3.71 11.51 -11.02
N PRO A 102 -3.29 11.95 -12.22
CA PRO A 102 -2.87 11.07 -13.31
C PRO A 102 -1.47 10.49 -13.09
#